data_AF-A0A7M3Y3G9-F1
#
_entry.id   AF-A0A7M3Y3G9-F1
#
_cell.length_a   1.000
_cell.length_b   1.000
_cell.length_c   1.000
_cell.angle_alpha   90.00
_cell.angle_beta   90.00
_cell.angle_gamma   90.00
#
_symmetry.space_group_name_H-M   'P 1'
#
loop_
_entity.id
_entity.type
_entity.pdbx_description
1 polymer ?
#
loop_
_entity_poly.entity_id
_entity_poly.type
_entity_poly.pdbx_seq_one_letter_code
_entity_poly.pdbx_strand_id
1 'polypeptide(L)' 'QAHTINISDPKTGKTFSSTMTNIIQNDADPNFVRRNIVTKGAIAETEAGNVRITSRPGMDGVVCGVLLDE' A
#
# COMPACT_ATOMS: atom_id res chain seq x y z
N GLN A 1 -14.11 2.60 7.07
CA GLN A 1 -13.97 2.60 5.60
C GLN A 1 -13.18 1.36 5.22
N ALA A 2 -13.53 0.66 4.15
CA ALA A 2 -12.82 -0.55 3.77
C ALA A 2 -11.43 -0.20 3.22
N HIS A 3 -10.39 -0.37 4.04
CA HIS A 3 -8.98 -0.18 3.67
C HIS A 3 -8.39 -1.48 3.14
N THR A 4 -9.06 -2.09 2.18
CA THR A 4 -8.59 -3.32 1.55
C THR A 4 -7.57 -2.97 0.49
N ILE A 5 -6.35 -3.50 0.63
CA ILE A 5 -5.28 -3.39 -0.35
C ILE A 5 -5.00 -4.77 -0.95
N ASN A 6 -4.85 -4.80 -2.27
CA ASN A 6 -4.40 -5.99 -2.97
C ASN A 6 -2.88 -6.04 -2.92
N ILE A 7 -2.36 -7.01 -2.21
CA ILE A 7 -0.93 -7.24 -2.03
C ILE A 7 -0.51 -8.34 -2.99
N SER A 8 0.44 -8.02 -3.87
CA SER A 8 1.12 -8.99 -4.71
C SER A 8 2.44 -9.37 -4.05
N ASP A 9 2.60 -10.65 -3.74
CA ASP A 9 3.87 -11.19 -3.27
C ASP A 9 4.74 -11.58 -4.47
N PRO A 10 5.86 -10.88 -4.72
CA PRO A 10 6.72 -11.15 -5.86
C PRO A 10 7.46 -12.50 -5.75
N LYS A 11 7.60 -13.08 -4.54
CA LYS A 11 8.30 -14.36 -4.34
C LYS A 11 7.40 -15.55 -4.67
N THR A 12 6.13 -15.49 -4.28
CA THR A 12 5.17 -16.58 -4.50
C THR A 12 4.29 -16.38 -5.72
N GLY A 13 4.29 -15.18 -6.30
CA GLY A 13 3.44 -14.81 -7.44
C GLY A 13 1.95 -14.79 -7.10
N LYS A 14 1.60 -14.84 -5.81
CA LYS A 14 0.21 -14.81 -5.34
C LYS A 14 -0.20 -13.40 -4.97
N THR A 15 -1.46 -13.11 -5.25
CA THR A 15 -2.11 -11.86 -4.86
C THR A 15 -3.17 -12.16 -3.84
N PHE A 16 -3.15 -11.45 -2.72
CA PHE A 16 -4.18 -11.57 -1.70
C PHE A 16 -4.59 -10.18 -1.21
N SER A 17 -5.83 -10.08 -0.74
CA SER A 17 -6.34 -8.86 -0.12
C SER A 17 -6.02 -8.87 1.37
N SER A 18 -5.55 -7.73 1.88
CA SER A 18 -5.34 -7.53 3.31
C SER A 18 -5.82 -6.14 3.72
N THR A 19 -5.93 -5.94 5.03
CA THR A 19 -6.32 -4.65 5.60
C THR A 19 -5.06 -3.81 5.83
N MET A 20 -5.10 -2.57 5.35
CA MET A 20 -4.08 -1.57 5.61
C MET A 20 -4.42 -0.78 6.88
N THR A 21 -3.44 -0.63 7.77
CA THR A 21 -3.61 0.09 9.04
C THR A 21 -3.13 1.53 8.95
N ASN A 22 -1.93 1.74 8.39
CA ASN A 22 -1.31 3.06 8.37
C ASN A 22 -0.34 3.24 7.19
N ILE A 23 0.03 4.48 6.89
CA ILE A 23 1.12 4.78 5.94
C ILE A 23 2.39 5.08 6.74
N ILE A 24 3.49 4.40 6.44
CA ILE A 24 4.78 4.56 7.13
C ILE A 24 5.62 5.62 6.41
N GLN A 25 5.70 5.50 5.09
CA GLN A 25 6.58 6.33 4.28
C GLN A 25 5.88 6.77 3.01
N ASN A 26 6.14 7.99 2.60
CA ASN A 26 5.66 8.49 1.32
C ASN A 26 6.79 9.27 0.63
N ASP A 27 7.16 8.81 -0.57
CA ASP A 27 8.18 9.45 -1.41
C ASP A 27 7.69 10.80 -1.97
N ALA A 28 6.37 11.05 -2.01
CA ALA A 28 5.81 12.28 -2.58
C ALA A 28 5.90 13.49 -1.63
N ASP A 29 5.57 13.30 -0.35
CA ASP A 29 5.69 14.34 0.68
C ASP A 29 5.64 13.68 2.08
N PRO A 30 6.58 13.99 3.00
CA PRO A 30 6.54 13.44 4.36
C PRO A 30 5.32 13.90 5.17
N ASN A 31 4.68 15.03 4.85
CA ASN A 31 3.41 15.45 5.48
C ASN A 31 2.21 14.59 5.05
N PHE A 32 2.30 13.85 3.94
CA PHE A 32 1.23 12.95 3.52
C PHE A 32 1.08 11.75 4.44
N VAL A 33 2.16 11.35 5.10
CA VAL A 33 2.15 10.33 6.16
C VAL A 33 1.23 10.78 7.31
N ARG A 34 1.33 12.04 7.74
CA ARG A 34 0.49 12.59 8.83
C ARG A 34 -0.99 12.67 8.49
N ARG A 35 -1.32 12.77 7.21
CA ARG A 35 -2.71 12.87 6.72
C ARG A 35 -3.25 11.55 6.19
N ASN A 36 -2.48 10.46 6.30
CA ASN A 36 -2.81 9.14 5.75
C ASN A 36 -3.24 9.20 4.27
N ILE A 37 -2.52 9.97 3.46
CA ILE A 37 -2.81 10.10 2.03
C ILE A 37 -2.09 8.99 1.25
N VAL A 38 -2.88 8.13 0.62
CA VAL A 38 -2.39 7.05 -0.24
C VAL A 38 -1.96 7.61 -1.60
N THR A 39 -0.70 7.44 -1.95
CA THR A 39 -0.15 7.79 -3.27
C THR A 39 0.64 6.62 -3.84
N LYS A 40 0.80 6.62 -5.17
CA LYS A 40 1.74 5.71 -5.83
C LYS A 40 3.15 5.91 -5.25
N GLY A 41 3.79 4.83 -4.85
CA GLY A 41 5.11 4.81 -4.25
C GLY A 41 5.13 4.87 -2.71
N ALA A 42 4.00 5.15 -2.07
CA ALA A 42 3.92 5.12 -0.61
C ALA A 42 4.09 3.69 -0.07
N ILE A 43 4.69 3.58 1.11
CA ILE A 43 4.81 2.36 1.88
C ILE A 43 3.74 2.37 2.95
N ALA A 44 2.89 1.36 2.90
CA ALA A 44 1.82 1.16 3.85
C ALA A 44 2.08 -0.07 4.73
N GLU A 45 1.64 0.03 5.98
CA GLU A 45 1.64 -1.04 6.95
C GLU A 45 0.34 -1.83 6.81
N THR A 46 0.48 -3.14 6.61
CA THR A 46 -0.65 -4.08 6.51
C THR A 46 -0.43 -5.22 7.50
N GLU A 47 -1.48 -5.98 7.80
CA GLU A 47 -1.38 -7.16 8.67
C GLU A 47 -0.39 -8.22 8.15
N ALA A 48 -0.15 -8.24 6.83
CA ALA A 48 0.79 -9.14 6.18
C ALA A 48 2.23 -8.60 6.10
N GLY A 49 2.45 -7.33 6.44
CA GLY A 49 3.76 -6.67 6.38
C GLY A 49 3.74 -5.34 5.63
N ASN A 50 4.93 -4.88 5.25
CA ASN A 50 5.12 -3.62 4.55
C ASN A 50 4.82 -3.77 3.06
N VAL A 51 4.00 -2.86 2.53
CA VAL A 51 3.54 -2.93 1.14
C VAL A 51 3.83 -1.62 0.43
N ARG A 52 4.51 -1.72 -0.72
CA ARG A 52 4.71 -0.58 -1.61
C ARG A 52 3.54 -0.44 -2.57
N ILE A 53 2.87 0.69 -2.52
CA ILE A 53 1.71 0.98 -3.37
C ILE A 53 2.17 1.29 -4.79
N THR A 54 1.63 0.58 -5.78
CA THR A 54 1.96 0.77 -7.20
C THR A 54 0.84 1.49 -7.96
N SER A 55 -0.39 1.40 -7.45
CA SER A 55 -1.58 2.02 -8.04
C SER A 55 -1.80 3.47 -7.61
N ARG A 56 -2.56 4.21 -8.41
CA ARG A 56 -3.07 5.54 -8.04
C ARG A 56 -4.54 5.42 -7.67
N PRO A 57 -4.93 5.55 -6.39
CA PRO A 57 -6.29 5.29 -5.94
C PRO A 57 -7.35 6.15 -6.65
N GLY A 58 -7.01 7.39 -7.00
CA GLY A 58 -7.93 8.28 -7.72
C GLY A 58 -8.20 7.89 -9.18
N MET A 59 -7.42 7.00 -9.78
CA MET A 59 -7.54 6.60 -11.18
C MET A 59 -7.94 5.12 -11.33
N ASP A 60 -7.36 4.24 -10.52
CA ASP A 60 -7.56 2.79 -10.62
C ASP A 60 -8.80 2.30 -9.84
N GLY A 61 -9.32 3.08 -8.89
CA GLY A 61 -10.46 2.70 -8.04
C GLY A 61 -10.17 1.59 -7.02
N VAL A 62 -9.05 0.88 -7.18
CA VAL A 62 -8.52 -0.13 -6.25
C VAL A 62 -7.08 0.22 -5.86
N VAL A 63 -6.70 -0.14 -4.63
CA VAL A 63 -5.33 0.03 -4.17
C VAL A 63 -4.61 -1.30 -4.33
N CYS A 64 -3.60 -1.33 -5.19
CA CYS A 64 -2.69 -2.45 -5.32
C CYS A 64 -1.29 -2.04 -4.86
N GLY A 65 -0.58 -3.01 -4.32
CA GLY A 65 0.80 -2.86 -3.92
C GLY A 65 1.55 -4.18 -3.96
N VAL A 66 2.85 -4.08 -3.78
CA VAL A 66 3.78 -5.21 -3.76
C VAL A 66 4.30 -5.35 -2.34
N LEU A 67 4.29 -6.57 -1.79
CA LEU A 67 4.88 -6.83 -0.48
C LEU A 67 6.39 -6.57 -0.56
N LEU A 68 6.89 -5.70 0.32
CA LEU A 68 8.31 -5.54 0.56
C LEU A 68 8.67 -6.49 1.69
N ASP A 69 9.22 -7.65 1.33
CA ASP A 69 10.10 -8.36 2.24
C ASP A 69 11.41 -7.54 2.28
N GLU A 70 11.78 -7.07 3.45
CA GLU A 70 13.14 -6.59 3.68
C GLU A 70 14.16 -7.72 3.44
#